data_AF-A0A1F6DIC9-F1
#
_entry.id   AF-A0A1F6DIC9-F1
#
_cell.length_a   1.000
_cell.length_b   1.000
_cell.length_c   1.000
_cell.angle_alpha   90.00
_cell.angle_beta   90.00
_cell.angle_gamma   90.00
#
_symmetry.space_group_name_H-M   'P 1'
#
loop_
_entity.id
_entity.type
_entity.pdbx_description
1 polymer ?
#
loop_
_entity_poly.entity_id
_entity_poly.type
_entity_poly.pdbx_seq_one_letter_code
_entity_poly.pdbx_strand_id
1 'polypeptide(L)'
;MSMLTLYVKTGCPYCAKVLAAVEELGLTIEEKNIADDAVAEELISLGGKRQVPYLVDSERSVAMYESDDIVDYLREHYGTNPMETEGETKPAHNGEEL
;
A
#
# COMPACT_ATOMS: atom_id res chain seq x y z
N MET A 1 8.53 -14.03 -1.05
CA MET A 1 7.09 -13.82 -1.18
C MET A 1 6.85 -12.45 -0.61
N SER A 2 6.53 -11.45 -1.44
CA SER A 2 6.36 -10.09 -0.95
C SER A 2 5.15 -9.99 -0.04
N MET A 3 5.37 -9.49 1.18
CA MET A 3 4.33 -9.33 2.20
C MET A 3 3.72 -7.94 2.08
N LEU A 4 2.99 -7.73 0.99
CA LEU A 4 2.12 -6.58 0.80
C LEU A 4 0.76 -6.88 1.40
N THR A 5 0.22 -5.97 2.19
CA THR A 5 -1.13 -6.07 2.77
C THR A 5 -1.90 -4.82 2.41
N LEU A 6 -3.08 -4.97 1.80
CA LEU A 6 -3.97 -3.88 1.44
C LEU A 6 -5.24 -3.93 2.27
N TYR A 7 -5.48 -2.88 3.03
CA TYR A 7 -6.72 -2.70 3.76
C TYR A 7 -7.76 -2.05 2.84
N VAL A 8 -8.88 -2.75 2.67
CA VAL A 8 -9.97 -2.38 1.76
C VAL A 8 -11.31 -2.36 2.49
N LYS A 9 -12.31 -1.74 1.86
CA LYS A 9 -13.69 -1.78 2.31
C LYS A 9 -14.60 -2.16 1.15
N THR A 10 -15.57 -3.03 1.42
CA THR A 10 -16.60 -3.41 0.44
C THR A 10 -17.33 -2.16 -0.08
N GLY A 11 -17.39 -2.02 -1.41
CA GLY A 11 -18.05 -0.90 -2.08
C GLY A 11 -17.22 0.38 -2.20
N CYS A 12 -15.93 0.36 -1.88
CA CYS A 12 -15.05 1.51 -2.05
C CYS A 12 -14.44 1.55 -3.48
N PRO A 13 -14.73 2.56 -4.31
CA PRO A 13 -14.21 2.65 -5.67
C PRO A 13 -12.67 2.84 -5.71
N TYR A 14 -12.10 3.51 -4.72
CA TYR A 14 -10.65 3.76 -4.61
C TYR A 14 -9.86 2.49 -4.33
N CYS A 15 -10.42 1.54 -3.56
CA CYS A 15 -9.77 0.26 -3.30
C CYS A 15 -9.70 -0.59 -4.57
N ALA A 16 -10.77 -0.59 -5.37
CA ALA A 16 -10.80 -1.30 -6.65
C ALA A 16 -9.72 -0.78 -7.62
N LYS A 17 -9.44 0.53 -7.60
CA LYS A 17 -8.35 1.13 -8.40
C LYS A 17 -6.97 0.55 -8.04
N VAL A 18 -6.68 0.43 -6.75
CA VAL A 18 -5.40 -0.13 -6.27
C VAL A 18 -5.29 -1.61 -6.64
N LEU A 19 -6.35 -2.39 -6.40
CA LEU A 19 -6.40 -3.81 -6.73
C LEU A 19 -6.17 -4.06 -8.23
N ALA A 20 -6.80 -3.25 -9.09
CA ALA A 20 -6.58 -3.35 -10.53
C ALA A 20 -5.11 -3.13 -10.91
N ALA A 21 -4.40 -2.21 -10.23
CA ALA A 21 -2.96 -2.01 -10.45
C ALA A 21 -2.13 -3.20 -9.95
N VAL A 22 -2.46 -3.77 -8.79
CA VAL A 22 -1.82 -5.00 -8.27
C VAL A 22 -1.97 -6.14 -9.26
N GLU A 23 -3.17 -6.36 -9.79
CA GLU A 23 -3.47 -7.39 -10.79
C GLU A 23 -2.74 -7.12 -12.11
N GLU A 24 -2.72 -5.87 -12.58
CA GLU A 24 -1.99 -5.44 -13.79
C GLU A 24 -0.48 -5.74 -13.67
N LEU A 25 0.09 -5.53 -12.48
CA LEU A 25 1.50 -5.78 -12.19
C LEU A 25 1.79 -7.26 -11.84
N GLY A 26 0.76 -8.10 -11.71
CA GLY A 26 0.91 -9.52 -11.33
C GLY A 26 1.45 -9.72 -9.91
N LEU A 27 1.18 -8.77 -9.01
CA LEU A 27 1.65 -8.82 -7.62
C LEU A 27 0.73 -9.64 -6.75
N THR A 28 1.29 -10.25 -5.70
CA THR A 28 0.51 -10.95 -4.68
C THR A 28 0.36 -10.02 -3.48
N ILE A 29 -0.88 -9.63 -3.16
CA ILE A 29 -1.21 -8.78 -2.01
C ILE A 29 -2.22 -9.47 -1.10
N GLU A 30 -2.07 -9.28 0.21
CA GLU A 30 -3.04 -9.75 1.20
C GLU A 30 -4.13 -8.69 1.38
N GLU A 31 -5.33 -8.99 0.92
CA GLU A 31 -6.49 -8.11 1.09
C GLU A 31 -7.14 -8.30 2.45
N LYS A 32 -7.18 -7.24 3.26
CA LYS A 32 -7.83 -7.23 4.58
C LYS A 32 -9.03 -6.29 4.56
N ASN A 33 -10.23 -6.82 4.81
CA ASN A 33 -11.44 -6.01 4.79
C ASN A 33 -11.74 -5.42 6.17
N ILE A 34 -11.80 -4.09 6.25
CA ILE A 34 -12.12 -3.35 7.50
C ILE A 34 -13.61 -3.45 7.89
N ALA A 35 -14.40 -4.23 7.16
CA ALA A 35 -15.73 -4.66 7.58
C ALA A 35 -15.66 -5.57 8.82
N ASP A 36 -14.54 -6.27 9.00
CA ASP A 36 -14.24 -6.96 10.25
C ASP A 36 -13.68 -5.97 11.27
N ASP A 37 -14.22 -5.98 12.49
CA ASP A 37 -13.78 -5.06 13.54
C ASP A 37 -12.33 -5.31 13.96
N ALA A 38 -11.84 -6.56 13.97
CA ALA A 38 -10.46 -6.84 14.33
C ALA A 38 -9.48 -6.25 13.29
N VAL A 39 -9.82 -6.32 12.00
CA VAL A 39 -9.05 -5.69 10.92
C VAL A 39 -9.09 -4.17 11.01
N ALA A 40 -10.25 -3.60 11.35
CA ALA A 40 -10.38 -2.17 11.53
C ALA A 40 -9.55 -1.65 12.71
N GLU A 41 -9.55 -2.37 13.84
CA GLU A 41 -8.71 -2.06 14.99
C GLU A 41 -7.22 -2.20 14.68
N GLU A 42 -6.83 -3.23 13.93
CA GLU A 42 -5.46 -3.41 13.43
C GLU A 42 -5.03 -2.22 12.55
N LEU A 43 -5.87 -1.80 11.61
CA LEU A 43 -5.61 -0.62 10.77
C LEU A 43 -5.42 0.66 11.60
N ILE A 44 -6.25 0.88 12.63
CA ILE A 44 -6.13 2.02 13.53
C ILE A 44 -4.83 1.93 14.34
N SER A 45 -4.46 0.74 14.80
CA SER A 45 -3.20 0.52 15.53
C SER A 45 -1.98 0.81 14.65
N LEU A 46 -2.03 0.44 13.37
CA LEU A 46 -0.92 0.59 12.43
C LEU A 46 -0.79 2.01 11.86
N GLY A 47 -1.91 2.61 11.41
CA GLY A 47 -1.88 3.89 10.70
C GLY A 47 -2.64 5.02 11.41
N GLY A 48 -3.20 4.77 12.59
CA GLY A 48 -3.88 5.78 13.42
C GLY A 48 -5.29 6.15 12.97
N LYS A 49 -5.73 5.72 11.77
CA LYS A 49 -7.02 6.11 11.19
C LYS A 49 -7.70 4.92 10.50
N ARG A 50 -9.03 4.81 10.67
CA ARG A 50 -9.88 3.87 9.92
C ARG A 50 -10.17 4.38 8.50
N GLN A 51 -9.11 4.68 7.74
CA GLN A 51 -9.17 5.20 6.38
C GLN A 51 -8.66 4.15 5.40
N VAL A 52 -9.32 4.03 4.25
CA VAL A 52 -8.95 3.10 3.18
C VAL A 52 -8.94 3.82 1.82
N PRO A 53 -8.15 3.35 0.84
CA PRO A 53 -7.20 2.24 0.94
C PRO A 53 -5.96 2.58 1.79
N TYR A 54 -5.40 1.54 2.44
CA TYR A 54 -4.15 1.63 3.18
C TYR A 54 -3.25 0.45 2.79
N LEU A 55 -2.05 0.73 2.32
CA LEU A 55 -1.06 -0.26 1.95
C LEU A 55 -0.05 -0.40 3.09
N VAL A 56 0.28 -1.65 3.45
CA VAL A 56 1.41 -2.00 4.30
C VAL A 56 2.33 -2.91 3.51
N ASP A 57 3.57 -2.47 3.35
CA ASP A 57 4.65 -3.21 2.75
C ASP A 57 5.63 -3.62 3.86
N SER A 58 5.54 -4.89 4.27
CA SER A 58 6.39 -5.43 5.32
C SER A 58 7.82 -5.66 4.85
N GLU A 59 8.06 -5.82 3.55
CA GLU A 59 9.41 -6.02 3.01
C GLU A 59 10.22 -4.72 3.07
N ARG A 60 9.55 -3.58 2.83
CA ARG A 60 10.19 -2.27 2.85
C ARG A 60 9.90 -1.47 4.12
N SER A 61 9.10 -2.04 5.04
CA SER A 61 8.60 -1.35 6.24
C SER A 61 7.95 0.00 5.91
N VAL A 62 7.16 0.02 4.82
CA VAL A 62 6.43 1.20 4.36
C VAL A 62 4.96 1.01 4.65
N ALA A 63 4.29 2.05 5.11
CA ALA A 63 2.85 2.06 5.21
C ALA A 63 2.30 3.42 4.77
N MET A 64 1.27 3.41 3.93
CA MET A 64 0.78 4.63 3.29
C MET A 64 -0.71 4.58 2.99
N TYR A 65 -1.29 5.78 2.96
CA TYR A 65 -2.67 6.03 2.58
C TYR A 65 -2.73 6.59 1.15
N GLU A 66 -3.95 6.83 0.67
CA GLU A 66 -4.27 7.44 -0.63
C GLU A 66 -4.10 6.49 -1.82
N SER A 67 -5.18 6.29 -2.58
CA SER A 67 -5.19 5.31 -3.67
C SER A 67 -4.23 5.64 -4.80
N ASP A 68 -4.01 6.93 -5.08
CA ASP A 68 -3.11 7.34 -6.16
C ASP A 68 -1.65 7.12 -5.77
N ASP A 69 -1.24 7.56 -4.57
CA ASP A 69 0.10 7.31 -4.03
C ASP A 69 0.41 5.81 -3.93
N ILE A 70 -0.55 4.99 -3.48
CA ILE A 70 -0.37 3.54 -3.42
C ILE A 70 -0.13 2.95 -4.82
N VAL A 71 -0.92 3.37 -5.82
CA VAL A 71 -0.76 2.87 -7.20
C VAL A 71 0.59 3.31 -7.77
N ASP A 72 0.99 4.56 -7.54
CA ASP A 72 2.28 5.09 -7.97
C ASP A 72 3.44 4.33 -7.32
N TYR A 73 3.37 4.11 -6.00
CA TYR A 73 4.35 3.31 -5.24
C TYR A 73 4.46 1.89 -5.80
N LEU A 74 3.34 1.21 -6.05
CA LEU A 74 3.34 -0.14 -6.62
C LEU A 74 3.98 -0.14 -8.02
N ARG A 75 3.69 0.85 -8.86
CA ARG A 75 4.28 0.95 -10.20
C ARG A 75 5.77 1.30 -10.17
N GLU A 76 6.18 2.22 -9.31
CA GLU A 76 7.58 2.64 -9.20
C GLU A 76 8.46 1.51 -8.67
N HIS A 77 7.95 0.73 -7.72
CA HIS A 77 8.76 -0.24 -7.00
C HIS A 77 8.59 -1.69 -7.42
N TYR A 78 7.43 -2.00 -7.97
CA TYR A 78 7.07 -3.34 -8.41
C TYR A 78 6.64 -3.37 -9.88
N GLY A 79 6.53 -2.21 -10.56
CA GLY A 79 6.09 -2.11 -11.95
C GLY A 79 7.16 -2.37 -13.00
N THR A 80 8.20 -3.15 -12.70
CA THR A 80 9.22 -3.52 -13.67
C THR A 80 9.13 -4.98 -14.08
N ASN A 81 8.93 -5.21 -15.38
CA ASN A 81 9.29 -6.47 -16.03
C ASN A 81 10.84 -6.66 -15.92
N PRO A 82 11.36 -7.89 -15.87
CA PRO A 82 12.65 -8.20 -15.26
C PRO A 82 13.79 -7.98 -16.24
N MET A 83 14.41 -6.81 -16.24
CA MET A 83 15.82 -6.68 -16.60
C MET A 83 16.32 -5.31 -16.13
N GLU A 84 17.07 -5.33 -15.02
CA GLU A 84 18.03 -4.30 -14.62
C GLU A 84 17.44 -2.88 -14.39
N THR A 85 17.48 -2.37 -13.15
CA THR A 85 18.58 -1.50 -12.69
C THR A 85 18.29 -0.98 -11.29
N GLU A 86 19.36 -0.88 -10.52
CA GLU A 86 19.48 -0.32 -9.18
C GLU A 86 19.13 1.18 -9.15
N GLY A 87 18.58 1.68 -8.03
CA GLY A 87 18.28 3.09 -7.77
C GLY A 87 16.79 3.40 -7.96
N GLU A 88 16.03 3.92 -7.00
CA GLU A 88 16.33 5.12 -6.23
C GLU A 88 15.86 5.01 -4.77
N THR A 89 16.75 5.36 -3.86
CA THR A 89 16.43 5.82 -2.51
C THR A 89 15.60 7.10 -2.62
N LYS A 90 14.30 7.05 -2.31
CA LYS A 90 13.55 8.27 -1.95
C LYS A 90 14.15 8.79 -0.63
N PRO A 91 14.74 9.99 -0.58
CA PRO A 91 15.24 10.55 0.67
C PRO A 91 14.04 10.78 1.60
N ALA A 92 14.24 10.42 2.86
CA ALA A 92 13.35 10.78 3.96
C ALA A 92 13.01 12.27 3.83
N HIS A 93 11.71 12.57 3.79
CA HIS A 93 11.24 13.94 3.87
C HIS A 93 11.46 14.43 5.30
N ASN A 94 12.60 15.08 5.53
CA ASN A 94 12.84 15.93 6.70
C ASN A 94 11.99 17.20 6.58
N GLY A 95 11.18 17.50 7.60
CA GLY A 95 10.59 18.81 7.87
C GLY A 95 9.56 18.67 9.00
N GLU A 96 9.60 19.40 10.12
CA GLU A 96 10.34 20.61 10.48
C GLU A 96 10.59 20.65 11.99
N GLU A 97 11.73 21.24 12.34
CA GLU A 97 12.10 21.71 13.67
C GLU A 97 11.12 22.78 14.17
N LEU A 98 10.72 22.72 15.44
CA LEU A 98 10.56 23.86 16.36
C LEU A 98 10.77 23.40 17.82
#